data_AF-A0ABD5DU99-F1
#
_entry.id   AF-A0ABD5DU99-F1
#
_cell.length_a   1.000
_cell.length_b   1.000
_cell.length_c   1.000
_cell.angle_alpha   90.00
_cell.angle_beta   90.00
_cell.angle_gamma   90.00
#
_symmetry.space_group_name_H-M   'P 1'
#
loop_
_entity.id
_entity.type
_entity.pdbx_description
1 polymer ?
#
loop_
_entity_poly.entity_id
_entity_poly.type
_entity_poly.pdbx_seq_one_letter_code
_entity_poly.pdbx_strand_id
1 'polypeptide(L)'
;AVDDKDQSRGYHSVVIVKADSPYKTLDDLKGKAFGFADPDSTSGYLIPNHAFKEKFGGNADNKYNNTFSSVTFSGGHEQDILGVLNGQFAGAVTWASMVGDYNTGYT
;
A
#
# COMPACT_ATOMS: atom_id res chain seq x y z
N ALA A 1 23.73 -13.95 -2.66
CA ALA A 1 23.77 -12.53 -2.27
C ALA A 1 22.51 -12.25 -1.47
N VAL A 2 22.68 -11.80 -0.23
CA VAL A 2 21.64 -11.15 0.57
C VAL A 2 21.90 -9.66 0.40
N ASP A 3 20.88 -8.89 0.05
CA ASP A 3 21.05 -7.51 -0.44
C ASP A 3 20.88 -6.48 0.69
N ASP A 4 20.20 -6.84 1.78
CA ASP A 4 19.85 -5.92 2.87
C ASP A 4 20.39 -6.35 4.26
N LYS A 5 20.45 -5.38 5.19
CA LYS A 5 20.96 -5.55 6.57
C LYS A 5 20.26 -6.65 7.36
N ASP A 6 19.02 -6.96 6.98
CA ASP A 6 18.16 -7.99 7.57
C ASP A 6 18.29 -9.36 6.89
N GLN A 7 19.21 -9.51 5.92
CA GLN A 7 19.38 -10.71 5.10
C GLN A 7 18.23 -11.02 4.15
N SER A 8 17.29 -10.09 3.93
CA SER A 8 16.26 -10.25 2.93
C SER A 8 16.86 -10.33 1.53
N ARG A 9 16.15 -11.03 0.64
CA ARG A 9 16.54 -11.24 -0.77
C ARG A 9 15.71 -10.40 -1.73
N GLY A 10 14.96 -9.44 -1.18
CA GLY A 10 14.01 -8.60 -1.89
C GLY A 10 12.92 -8.07 -0.94
N TYR A 11 11.99 -7.30 -1.50
CA TYR A 11 10.90 -6.68 -0.77
C TYR A 11 9.54 -7.13 -1.33
N HIS A 12 8.50 -6.91 -0.53
CA HIS A 12 7.11 -7.11 -0.91
C HIS A 12 6.38 -5.77 -0.97
N SER A 13 5.59 -5.56 -2.02
CA SER A 13 4.56 -4.51 -2.01
C SER A 13 3.49 -4.88 -0.98
N VAL A 14 3.25 -3.98 -0.03
CA VAL A 14 2.29 -4.20 1.04
C VAL A 14 1.29 -3.06 1.08
N VAL A 15 0.03 -3.40 1.36
CA VAL A 15 -0.99 -2.42 1.71
C VAL A 15 -1.01 -2.29 3.22
N ILE A 16 -0.87 -1.05 3.69
CA ILE A 16 -0.91 -0.72 5.11
C ILE A 16 -2.21 0.01 5.43
N VAL A 17 -2.67 -0.19 6.67
CA VAL A 17 -3.79 0.51 7.28
C VAL A 17 -3.39 0.92 8.69
N LYS A 18 -4.11 1.85 9.30
CA LYS A 18 -3.85 2.22 10.69
C LYS A 18 -4.12 1.02 11.60
N ALA A 19 -3.24 0.76 12.57
CA ALA A 19 -3.30 -0.46 13.40
C ALA A 19 -4.61 -0.60 14.20
N ASP A 20 -5.18 0.52 14.66
CA ASP A 20 -6.45 0.61 15.39
C ASP A 20 -7.69 0.67 14.46
N SER A 21 -7.51 0.59 13.14
CA SER A 21 -8.61 0.60 12.19
C SER A 21 -9.33 -0.76 12.11
N PRO A 22 -10.62 -0.76 11.75
CA PRO A 22 -11.38 -2.00 11.54
C PRO A 22 -10.99 -2.71 10.23
N TYR A 23 -10.13 -2.13 9.40
CA TYR A 23 -9.80 -2.65 8.08
C TYR A 23 -8.84 -3.84 8.21
N LYS A 24 -9.22 -5.00 7.67
CA LYS A 24 -8.40 -6.24 7.69
C LYS A 24 -8.25 -6.84 6.31
N THR A 25 -9.10 -6.46 5.37
CA THR A 25 -9.10 -6.91 3.99
C THR A 25 -9.13 -5.73 3.04
N LEU A 26 -8.74 -5.94 1.79
CA LEU A 26 -8.85 -4.89 0.76
C LEU A 26 -10.32 -4.50 0.49
N ASP A 27 -11.27 -5.40 0.75
CA ASP A 27 -12.70 -5.10 0.58
C ASP A 27 -13.22 -4.12 1.63
N ASP A 28 -12.62 -4.07 2.82
CA ASP A 28 -12.97 -3.11 3.87
C ASP A 28 -12.59 -1.66 3.50
N LEU A 29 -11.72 -1.50 2.50
CA LEU A 29 -11.29 -0.21 1.96
C LEU A 29 -12.23 0.32 0.86
N LYS A 30 -13.32 -0.41 0.54
CA LYS A 30 -14.32 0.04 -0.42
C LYS A 30 -14.96 1.37 0.00
N GLY A 31 -15.04 2.31 -0.93
CA GLY A 31 -15.52 3.67 -0.71
C GLY A 31 -14.62 4.53 0.17
N LYS A 32 -13.36 4.13 0.40
CA LYS A 32 -12.38 4.91 1.18
C LYS A 32 -11.32 5.55 0.29
N ALA A 33 -10.65 6.57 0.83
CA ALA A 33 -9.49 7.19 0.20
C ALA A 33 -8.27 6.28 0.32
N PHE A 34 -7.51 6.13 -0.76
CA PHE A 34 -6.35 5.24 -0.85
C PHE A 34 -5.10 5.99 -1.35
N GLY A 35 -3.93 5.68 -0.79
CA GLY A 35 -2.64 6.29 -1.16
C GLY A 35 -1.76 5.35 -1.99
N PHE A 36 -1.09 5.92 -3.00
CA PHE A 36 0.07 5.32 -3.65
C PHE A 36 1.28 6.23 -3.51
N ALA A 37 2.48 5.66 -3.47
CA ALA A 37 3.70 6.44 -3.31
C ALA A 37 3.97 7.32 -4.54
N ASP A 38 4.33 6.71 -5.67
CA ASP A 38 4.70 7.42 -6.90
C ASP A 38 4.31 6.59 -8.14
N PRO A 39 3.86 7.20 -9.26
CA PRO A 39 3.53 6.50 -10.50
C PRO A 39 4.68 5.68 -11.10
N ASP A 40 5.93 6.07 -10.87
CA ASP A 40 7.11 5.37 -11.39
C ASP A 40 7.66 4.33 -10.38
N SER A 41 7.06 4.24 -9.19
CA SER A 41 7.46 3.26 -8.17
C SER A 41 6.96 1.85 -8.49
N THR A 42 7.89 0.90 -8.59
CA THR A 42 7.55 -0.51 -8.81
C THR A 42 6.71 -1.07 -7.66
N SER A 43 7.19 -0.89 -6.43
CA SER A 43 6.54 -1.39 -5.23
C SER A 43 5.36 -0.54 -4.80
N GLY A 44 5.47 0.78 -4.99
CA GLY A 44 4.52 1.80 -4.54
C GLY A 44 3.35 2.03 -5.48
N TYR A 45 3.42 1.57 -6.73
CA TYR A 45 2.30 1.66 -7.67
C TYR A 45 2.25 0.53 -8.69
N LEU A 46 3.31 0.20 -9.44
CA LEU A 46 3.17 -0.67 -10.62
C LEU A 46 2.67 -2.08 -10.28
N ILE A 47 3.28 -2.75 -9.30
CA ILE A 47 2.84 -4.07 -8.82
C ILE A 47 1.43 -3.99 -8.20
N PRO A 48 1.16 -3.08 -7.22
CA PRO A 48 -0.19 -2.91 -6.67
C PRO A 48 -1.25 -2.62 -7.71
N ASN A 49 -0.95 -1.76 -8.69
CA ASN A 49 -1.87 -1.36 -9.75
C ASN A 49 -2.27 -2.57 -10.60
N HIS A 50 -1.31 -3.44 -10.95
CA HIS A 50 -1.62 -4.68 -11.65
C HIS A 50 -2.51 -5.59 -10.79
N ALA A 51 -2.14 -5.84 -9.53
CA ALA A 51 -2.92 -6.66 -8.61
C ALA A 51 -4.35 -6.13 -8.39
N PHE A 52 -4.51 -4.81 -8.29
CA PHE A 52 -5.81 -4.17 -8.11
C PHE A 52 -6.65 -4.22 -9.38
N LYS A 53 -6.04 -4.10 -10.57
CA LYS A 53 -6.73 -4.29 -11.85
C LYS A 53 -7.28 -5.71 -11.97
N GLU A 54 -6.49 -6.73 -11.60
CA GLU A 54 -6.94 -8.12 -11.63
C GLU A 54 -8.07 -8.37 -10.61
N LYS A 55 -7.95 -7.79 -9.41
CA LYS A 55 -8.92 -8.03 -8.33
C LYS A 55 -10.24 -7.28 -8.50
N PHE A 56 -10.18 -6.01 -8.88
CA PHE A 56 -11.34 -5.11 -8.87
C PHE A 56 -11.80 -4.69 -10.28
N GLY A 57 -10.94 -4.85 -11.29
CA GLY A 57 -11.09 -4.22 -12.58
C GLY A 57 -10.77 -2.73 -12.56
N GLY A 58 -10.96 -2.08 -13.71
CA GLY A 58 -10.76 -0.63 -13.85
C GLY A 58 -9.29 -0.21 -13.81
N ASN A 59 -9.02 1.00 -13.32
CA ASN A 59 -7.70 1.60 -13.22
C ASN A 59 -7.70 2.72 -12.17
N ALA A 60 -6.55 3.34 -11.91
CA ALA A 60 -6.46 4.43 -10.95
C ALA A 60 -7.31 5.67 -11.31
N ASP A 61 -7.68 5.89 -12.57
CA ASP A 61 -8.52 7.03 -12.98
C ASP A 61 -9.98 6.83 -12.57
N ASN A 62 -10.50 5.62 -12.79
CA ASN A 62 -11.84 5.23 -12.33
C ASN A 62 -11.85 4.61 -10.91
N LYS A 63 -10.72 4.74 -10.21
CA LYS A 63 -10.49 4.29 -8.82
C LYS A 63 -10.80 2.80 -8.61
N TYR A 64 -10.36 2.00 -9.58
CA TYR A 64 -10.50 0.55 -9.66
C TYR A 64 -11.96 0.13 -9.62
N ASN A 65 -12.71 0.57 -10.64
CA ASN A 65 -14.15 0.30 -10.77
C ASN A 65 -14.97 0.86 -9.59
N ASN A 66 -14.69 2.11 -9.21
CA ASN A 66 -15.28 2.79 -8.04
C ASN A 66 -15.09 2.04 -6.71
N THR A 67 -14.07 1.17 -6.62
CA THR A 67 -13.72 0.50 -5.37
C THR A 67 -13.27 1.53 -4.33
N PHE A 68 -12.41 2.47 -4.69
CA PHE A 68 -11.98 3.53 -3.78
C PHE A 68 -12.74 4.84 -4.05
N SER A 69 -12.96 5.65 -3.01
CA SER A 69 -13.55 6.99 -3.21
C SER A 69 -12.57 7.95 -3.88
N SER A 70 -11.28 7.75 -3.61
CA SER A 70 -10.18 8.49 -4.22
C SER A 70 -8.90 7.69 -4.14
N VAL A 71 -7.97 8.00 -5.05
CA VAL A 71 -6.63 7.44 -5.15
C VAL A 71 -5.72 8.63 -5.39
N THR A 72 -4.75 8.81 -4.52
CA THR A 72 -3.82 9.95 -4.53
C THR A 72 -2.38 9.42 -4.56
N PHE A 73 -1.54 10.05 -5.37
CA PHE A 73 -0.10 9.86 -5.31
C PHE A 73 0.48 10.82 -4.26
N SER A 74 1.05 10.28 -3.19
CA SER A 74 1.53 11.07 -2.05
C SER A 74 2.96 11.61 -2.25
N GLY A 75 3.69 11.08 -3.23
CA GLY A 75 5.06 11.46 -3.57
C GLY A 75 6.13 10.60 -2.91
N GLY A 76 5.76 9.54 -2.16
CA GLY A 76 6.73 8.62 -1.56
C GLY A 76 6.13 7.64 -0.55
N HIS A 77 6.93 6.66 -0.15
CA HIS A 77 6.51 5.61 0.79
C HIS A 77 6.28 6.18 2.20
N GLU A 78 7.14 7.09 2.65
CA GLU A 78 7.03 7.76 3.94
C GLU A 78 5.77 8.64 4.00
N GLN A 79 5.45 9.30 2.89
CA GLN A 79 4.28 10.16 2.74
C GLN A 79 2.98 9.35 2.78
N ASP A 80 2.98 8.15 2.20
CA ASP A 80 1.87 7.18 2.31
C ASP A 80 1.65 6.73 3.76
N ILE A 81 2.73 6.39 4.47
CA ILE A 81 2.67 6.03 5.90
C ILE A 81 2.10 7.18 6.73
N LEU A 82 2.63 8.40 6.53
CA LEU A 82 2.13 9.60 7.22
C LEU A 82 0.67 9.89 6.87
N GLY A 83 0.27 9.69 5.61
CA GLY A 83 -1.11 9.88 5.16
C GLY A 83 -2.08 8.94 5.86
N VAL A 84 -1.70 7.67 6.06
CA VAL A 84 -2.50 6.70 6.82
C VAL A 84 -2.55 7.07 8.31
N LEU A 85 -1.43 7.44 8.91
CA LEU A 85 -1.37 7.84 10.32
C LEU A 85 -2.23 9.09 10.61
N ASN A 86 -2.23 10.05 9.68
CA ASN A 86 -3.03 11.27 9.75
C ASN A 86 -4.51 11.08 9.35
N GLY A 87 -4.90 9.87 8.94
CA GLY A 87 -6.26 9.58 8.50
C GLY A 87 -6.65 10.21 7.15
N GLN A 88 -5.67 10.67 6.37
CA GLN A 88 -5.87 11.17 5.01
C GLN A 88 -6.25 10.03 4.06
N PHE A 89 -5.69 8.84 4.30
CA PHE A 89 -6.00 7.60 3.58
C PHE A 89 -6.42 6.51 4.57
N ALA A 90 -7.38 5.68 4.18
CA ALA A 90 -7.76 4.49 4.96
C ALA A 90 -6.74 3.35 4.79
N GLY A 91 -6.09 3.30 3.62
CA GLY A 91 -4.94 2.46 3.37
C GLY A 91 -4.03 3.05 2.30
N ALA A 92 -2.77 2.63 2.28
CA ALA A 92 -1.78 3.08 1.31
C ALA A 92 -0.77 1.97 1.00
N VAL A 93 0.08 2.17 0.00
CA VAL A 93 1.08 1.16 -0.39
C VAL A 93 2.47 1.56 0.06
N THR A 94 3.16 0.60 0.66
CA THR A 94 4.60 0.71 0.89
C THR A 94 5.30 -0.60 0.53
N TRP A 95 6.57 -0.71 0.88
CA TRP A 95 7.35 -1.92 0.79
C TRP A 95 7.68 -2.45 2.19
N ALA A 96 7.88 -3.76 2.29
CA ALA A 96 8.43 -4.40 3.48
C ALA A 96 9.31 -5.58 3.07
N SER A 97 10.42 -5.79 3.78
CA SER A 97 11.27 -6.98 3.60
C SER A 97 10.58 -8.27 4.06
N MET A 98 9.55 -8.15 4.91
CA MET A 98 8.87 -9.26 5.60
C MET A 98 9.81 -10.06 6.53
N VAL A 99 10.99 -9.52 6.85
CA VAL A 99 11.93 -10.12 7.81
C VAL A 99 11.73 -9.46 9.17
N GLY A 100 11.46 -10.27 10.20
CA GLY A 100 11.16 -9.80 11.55
C GLY A 100 9.82 -10.31 12.08
N ASP A 101 9.44 -9.88 13.29
CA ASP A 101 8.17 -10.24 13.90
C ASP A 101 7.07 -9.25 13.48
N TYR A 102 5.97 -9.78 12.95
CA TYR A 102 4.83 -9.00 12.48
C TYR A 102 4.28 -8.02 13.54
N ASN A 103 4.30 -8.40 14.82
CA ASN A 103 3.73 -7.60 15.91
C ASN A 103 4.67 -6.48 16.37
N THR A 104 5.98 -6.62 16.13
CA THR A 104 6.97 -5.59 16.49
C THR A 104 7.45 -4.77 15.30
N GLY A 105 7.03 -5.13 14.09
CA GLY A 105 7.48 -4.55 12.84
C GLY A 105 8.60 -5.35 12.19
N TYR A 106 8.64 -5.28 10.85
CA TYR A 106 9.75 -5.80 10.07
C TYR A 106 10.96 -4.87 10.19
N THR A 107 12.16 -5.44 10.18
CA THR A 107 13.44 -4.72 10.26
C THR A 107 13.85 -4.11 8.94
#